data_AF-A0A816ZPR0-F1
#
_entry.id   AF-A0A816ZPR0-F1
#
_cell.length_a   1.000
_cell.length_b   1.000
_cell.length_c   1.000
_cell.angle_alpha   90.00
_cell.angle_beta   90.00
_cell.angle_gamma   90.00
#
_symmetry.space_group_name_H-M   'P 1'
#
loop_
_entity.id
_entity.type
_entity.pdbx_description
1 polymer ?
#
loop_
_entity_poly.entity_id
_entity_poly.type
_entity_poly.pdbx_seq_one_letter_code
_entity_poly.pdbx_strand_id
1 'polypeptide(L)'
;NENITMFESWSGFKAQFLHTFSSPSSKQLASNRLRTRQQRRDEAVIEYYTDIMKLCKLVDPHMTDASKLDHLYHGLKSSLMKDVLR
;
A
#
# COMPACT_ATOMS: atom_id res chain seq x y z
N ASN A 1 18.53 28.18 -21.66
CA ASN A 1 18.72 26.73 -21.42
C ASN A 1 19.14 26.51 -19.98
N GLU A 2 18.20 26.58 -19.03
CA GLU A 2 18.49 26.51 -17.58
C GLU A 2 17.91 25.26 -16.91
N ASN A 3 17.62 24.20 -17.67
CA ASN A 3 16.94 23.02 -17.14
C ASN A 3 17.86 21.81 -16.85
N ILE A 4 19.18 21.92 -17.03
CA ILE A 4 20.05 20.73 -17.11
C ILE A 4 20.73 20.35 -15.78
N THR A 5 20.69 21.18 -14.73
CA THR A 5 21.46 20.90 -13.48
C THR A 5 20.69 21.00 -12.17
N MET A 6 19.36 20.91 -12.17
CA MET A 6 18.60 21.08 -10.92
C MET A 6 18.74 19.90 -9.94
N PHE A 7 19.19 18.73 -10.39
CA PHE A 7 19.34 17.54 -9.54
C PHE A 7 20.69 16.85 -9.78
N GLU A 8 21.56 16.89 -8.76
CA GLU A 8 22.94 16.34 -8.80
C GLU A 8 22.98 14.80 -8.83
N SER A 9 21.85 14.13 -8.59
CA SER A 9 21.72 12.68 -8.68
C SER A 9 20.28 12.23 -8.93
N TRP A 10 20.11 11.04 -9.50
CA TRP A 10 18.81 10.39 -9.64
C TRP A 10 18.08 10.24 -8.31
N SER A 11 18.82 9.94 -7.24
CA SER A 11 18.30 9.84 -5.88
C SER A 11 17.70 11.16 -5.39
N GLY A 12 18.39 12.28 -5.63
CA GLY A 12 17.92 13.62 -5.28
C GLY A 12 16.67 14.03 -6.07
N PHE A 13 16.66 13.78 -7.38
CA PHE A 13 15.47 13.97 -8.22
C PHE A 13 14.27 13.17 -7.68
N LYS A 14 14.46 11.88 -7.42
CA LYS A 14 13.39 11.00 -6.92
C LYS A 14 12.86 11.46 -5.57
N ALA A 15 13.74 11.86 -4.65
CA ALA A 15 13.34 12.36 -3.35
C ALA A 15 12.51 13.65 -3.45
N GLN A 16 12.93 14.61 -4.29
CA GLN A 16 12.23 15.88 -4.45
C GLN A 16 10.94 15.75 -5.26
N PHE A 17 10.90 14.85 -6.25
CA PHE A 17 9.69 14.47 -6.96
C PHE A 17 8.67 13.85 -5.99
N LEU A 18 9.10 12.86 -5.19
CA LEU A 18 8.22 12.27 -4.18
C LEU A 18 7.80 13.30 -3.13
N HIS A 19 8.68 14.17 -2.64
CA HIS A 19 8.30 15.21 -1.70
C HIS A 19 7.24 16.16 -2.27
N THR A 20 7.41 16.59 -3.52
CA THR A 20 6.49 17.53 -4.18
C THR A 20 5.13 16.91 -4.48
N PHE A 21 5.10 15.64 -4.89
CA PHE A 21 3.88 14.98 -5.38
C PHE A 21 3.25 13.99 -4.39
N SER A 22 3.94 13.63 -3.30
CA SER A 22 3.36 12.81 -2.22
C SER A 22 2.69 13.72 -1.22
N SER A 23 1.39 13.97 -1.40
CA SER A 23 0.62 14.72 -0.42
C SER A 23 0.44 13.89 0.86
N PRO A 24 0.47 14.50 2.06
CA PRO A 24 0.02 13.86 3.29
C PRO A 24 -1.39 13.26 3.17
N SER A 25 -2.25 13.87 2.33
CA SER A 25 -3.56 13.33 1.98
C SER A 25 -3.51 11.97 1.29
N SER A 26 -2.46 11.67 0.52
CA SER A 26 -2.29 10.38 -0.16
C SER A 26 -2.02 9.26 0.84
N LYS A 27 -1.21 9.50 1.87
CA LYS A 27 -0.97 8.52 2.95
C LYS A 27 -2.24 8.31 3.77
N GLN A 28 -2.97 9.37 4.08
CA GLN A 28 -4.22 9.29 4.84
C GLN A 28 -5.33 8.57 4.06
N LEU A 29 -5.44 8.84 2.76
CA LEU A 29 -6.32 8.12 1.84
C LEU A 29 -5.95 6.64 1.74
N ALA A 30 -4.65 6.33 1.65
CA ALA A 30 -4.16 4.96 1.66
C ALA A 30 -4.49 4.24 2.97
N SER A 31 -4.31 4.89 4.13
CA SER A 31 -4.71 4.32 5.43
C SER A 31 -6.22 4.06 5.50
N ASN A 32 -7.03 5.00 5.02
CA ASN A 32 -8.48 4.81 4.98
C ASN A 32 -8.86 3.64 4.08
N ARG A 33 -8.27 3.56 2.88
CA ARG A 33 -8.50 2.47 1.95
C ARG A 33 -8.06 1.13 2.53
N LEU A 34 -6.88 1.06 3.16
CA LEU A 34 -6.36 -0.14 3.81
C LEU A 34 -7.31 -0.64 4.89
N ARG A 35 -7.79 0.27 5.75
CA ARG A 35 -8.73 -0.04 6.84
C ARG A 35 -10.07 -0.58 6.33
N THR A 36 -10.57 -0.09 5.20
CA THR A 36 -11.88 -0.49 4.66
C THR A 36 -11.78 -1.57 3.58
N ARG A 37 -10.59 -2.14 3.34
CA ARG A 37 -10.36 -3.02 2.20
C ARG A 37 -10.92 -4.42 2.46
N GLN A 38 -11.94 -4.79 1.69
CA GLN A 38 -12.60 -6.10 1.71
C GLN A 38 -12.39 -6.80 0.37
N GLN A 39 -12.09 -8.11 0.37
CA GLN A 39 -11.94 -8.91 -0.85
C GLN A 39 -13.29 -9.00 -1.57
N ARG A 40 -13.35 -8.54 -2.82
CA ARG A 40 -14.61 -8.53 -3.60
C ARG A 40 -15.00 -9.94 -3.98
N ARG A 41 -16.30 -10.22 -4.14
CA ARG A 41 -16.86 -11.58 -4.40
C ARG A 41 -16.19 -12.30 -5.58
N ASP A 42 -15.88 -11.56 -6.63
CA ASP A 42 -15.28 -11.97 -7.89
C ASP A 42 -13.75 -11.79 -7.95
N GLU A 43 -13.16 -11.14 -6.95
CA GLU A 43 -11.72 -10.86 -6.93
C GLU A 43 -10.90 -12.06 -6.49
N ALA A 44 -9.81 -12.31 -7.24
CA ALA A 44 -8.85 -13.36 -6.92
C ALA A 44 -8.07 -13.00 -5.65
N VAL A 45 -7.71 -14.01 -4.86
CA VAL A 45 -6.99 -13.80 -3.59
C VAL A 45 -5.66 -13.11 -3.81
N ILE A 46 -4.95 -13.45 -4.89
CA ILE A 46 -3.66 -12.85 -5.22
C ILE A 46 -3.77 -11.35 -5.54
N GLU A 47 -4.87 -10.92 -6.16
CA GLU A 47 -5.12 -9.50 -6.46
C GLU A 47 -5.39 -8.73 -5.16
N TYR A 48 -6.23 -9.29 -4.29
CA TYR A 48 -6.49 -8.72 -2.96
C TYR A 48 -5.22 -8.60 -2.12
N TYR A 49 -4.44 -9.68 -2.03
CA TYR A 49 -3.16 -9.70 -1.33
C TYR A 49 -2.21 -8.63 -1.86
N THR A 50 -2.05 -8.55 -3.19
CA THR A 50 -1.13 -7.60 -3.83
C THR A 50 -1.54 -6.16 -3.54
N ASP A 51 -2.85 -5.86 -3.55
CA ASP A 51 -3.36 -4.52 -3.23
C ASP A 51 -3.12 -4.16 -1.75
N ILE A 52 -3.38 -5.08 -0.82
CA ILE A 52 -3.09 -4.90 0.61
C ILE A 52 -1.59 -4.64 0.82
N MET A 53 -0.69 -5.44 0.22
CA MET A 53 0.76 -5.23 0.36
C MET A 53 1.22 -3.86 -0.17
N LYS A 54 0.65 -3.40 -1.28
CA LYS A 54 0.94 -2.06 -1.83
C LYS A 54 0.46 -0.96 -0.89
N LEU A 55 -0.74 -1.11 -0.33
CA LEU A 55 -1.32 -0.15 0.63
C LEU A 55 -0.52 -0.13 1.93
N CYS A 56 -0.13 -1.29 2.48
CA CYS A 56 0.74 -1.37 3.65
C CYS A 56 2.05 -0.62 3.42
N LYS A 57 2.74 -0.88 2.30
CA LYS A 57 3.99 -0.19 1.95
C LYS A 57 3.82 1.33 1.78
N LEU A 58 2.68 1.77 1.27
CA LEU A 58 2.38 3.19 1.08
C LEU A 58 2.07 3.91 2.40
N VAL A 59 1.38 3.22 3.30
CA VAL A 59 1.05 3.74 4.64
C VAL A 59 2.28 3.74 5.52
N ASP A 60 2.95 2.60 5.64
CA ASP A 60 4.14 2.41 6.44
C ASP A 60 5.08 1.39 5.76
N PRO A 61 6.19 1.85 5.15
CA PRO A 61 7.19 0.99 4.56
C PRO A 61 7.79 -0.06 5.51
N HIS A 62 7.69 0.17 6.83
CA HIS A 62 8.23 -0.70 7.87
C HIS A 62 7.14 -1.44 8.64
N MET A 63 5.91 -1.50 8.11
CA MET A 63 4.80 -2.21 8.73
C MET A 63 5.19 -3.66 9.04
N THR A 64 4.91 -4.09 10.28
CA THR A 64 5.22 -5.44 10.74
C THR A 64 4.40 -6.49 9.99
N ASP A 65 4.93 -7.70 9.87
CA ASP A 65 4.19 -8.79 9.21
C ASP A 65 2.92 -9.16 9.98
N ALA A 66 2.91 -9.04 11.32
CA ALA A 66 1.71 -9.20 12.12
C ALA A 66 0.61 -8.19 11.74
N SER A 67 0.96 -6.90 11.59
CA SER A 67 0.01 -5.87 11.16
C SER A 67 -0.48 -6.07 9.73
N LYS A 68 0.40 -6.53 8.82
CA LYS A 68 0.00 -6.89 7.45
C LYS A 68 -1.00 -8.05 7.44
N LEU A 69 -0.76 -9.07 8.26
CA LEU A 69 -1.65 -10.22 8.40
C LEU A 69 -3.01 -9.81 8.96
N ASP A 70 -3.05 -8.93 9.96
CA ASP A 70 -4.31 -8.40 10.51
C ASP A 70 -5.15 -7.74 9.40
N HIS A 71 -4.54 -6.87 8.57
CA HIS A 71 -5.23 -6.27 7.43
C HIS A 71 -5.71 -7.28 6.39
N LEU A 72 -4.90 -8.32 6.10
CA LEU A 72 -5.29 -9.38 5.17
C LEU A 72 -6.49 -10.18 5.69
N TYR A 73 -6.46 -10.59 6.95
CA TYR A 73 -7.53 -11.39 7.54
C TYR A 73 -8.82 -10.59 7.73
N HIS A 74 -8.71 -9.32 8.08
CA HIS A 74 -9.87 -8.45 8.32
C HIS A 74 -10.79 -8.31 7.09
N GLY A 75 -10.24 -8.39 5.88
CA GLY A 75 -11.02 -8.28 4.65
C GLY A 75 -11.11 -9.54 3.81
N LEU A 76 -10.57 -10.67 4.26
CA LEU A 76 -10.60 -11.92 3.52
C LEU A 76 -12.04 -12.47 3.45
N LYS A 77 -12.41 -13.09 2.32
CA LYS A 77 -13.72 -13.77 2.22
C LYS A 77 -13.85 -14.84 3.30
N SER A 78 -15.00 -14.88 3.95
CA SER A 78 -15.30 -15.85 5.01
C SER A 78 -15.16 -17.31 4.57
N SER A 79 -15.41 -17.61 3.29
CA SER A 79 -15.22 -18.95 2.72
C SER A 79 -13.76 -19.39 2.81
N LEU A 80 -12.82 -18.50 2.50
CA LEU A 80 -11.38 -18.77 2.54
C LEU A 80 -10.82 -18.67 3.96
N MET A 81 -11.37 -17.77 4.77
CA MET A 81 -10.95 -17.61 6.17
C MET A 81 -11.11 -18.92 6.96
N LYS A 82 -12.16 -19.70 6.67
CA LYS A 82 -12.38 -21.03 7.26
C LYS A 82 -11.30 -22.05 6.87
N ASP A 83 -10.75 -21.95 5.67
CA ASP A 83 -9.70 -22.85 5.19
C ASP A 83 -8.33 -22.47 5.77
N VAL A 84 -8.08 -21.18 6.04
CA VAL A 84 -6.81 -20.70 6.62
C VAL A 84 -6.73 -20.96 8.13
N LEU A 85 -7.87 -21.01 8.83
CA LEU A 85 -7.95 -21.29 10.27
C LEU A 85 -8.10 -22.78 10.61
N ARG A 86 -8.08 -23.66 9.61
CA ARG A 86 -8.04 -25.12 9.78
C ARG A 86 -6.62 -25.60 9.99
#